data_AF-A0A8B4H800-F1
#
_entry.id   AF-A0A8B4H800-F1
#
_cell.length_a   1.000
_cell.length_b   1.000
_cell.length_c   1.000
_cell.angle_alpha   90.00
_cell.angle_beta   90.00
_cell.angle_gamma   90.00
#
_symmetry.space_group_name_H-M   'P 1'
#
loop_
_entity.id
_entity.type
_entity.pdbx_description
1 polymer ?
#
loop_
_entity_poly.entity_id
_entity_poly.type
_entity_poly.pdbx_seq_one_letter_code
_entity_poly.pdbx_strand_id
1 'polypeptide(L)'
;MPASPGCQVLTPTRLDTTMSRIFRSDEVQPGDRVVLRRIAPEMEDKFSDIIGHIVSVTPTETVIRPQDIGGMPSFKNGIVVPAADIKIVKKLSPRTIRNSDIRKLEVAYSKAFPGIEHRQVGQWLLRAGDGITERSNSAAPLGPSALFDPVPVAEIHEFYSRHGLPPLVLIPERIGRVVEKLVERLGPEIIVMARKLGDEVSVEKHAEFRIDTQPDDDWLRLYHFRGKPLPRRALELLRTQIDGEMGFGRLLIDGRTVAITRGTITDGYLGYSAVEVAPEYRRQGLGTQLGNHMLNWGLAHEAHTAYLQVIASNTAGINLYTKLGFLEHHRHRYGLLKNPETS
;
A
#
# COMPACT_ATOMS: atom_id res chain seq x y z
N MET A 1 -23.59 34.95 -46.54
CA MET A 1 -22.54 34.29 -45.76
C MET A 1 -23.22 33.29 -44.84
N PRO A 2 -23.00 31.97 -44.98
CA PRO A 2 -23.58 30.99 -44.08
C PRO A 2 -22.71 30.87 -42.80
N ALA A 3 -23.39 30.75 -41.67
CA ALA A 3 -22.79 30.60 -40.35
C ALA A 3 -22.09 29.24 -40.20
N SER A 4 -20.92 29.26 -39.55
CA SER A 4 -20.11 28.09 -39.23
C SER A 4 -20.88 27.09 -38.33
N PRO A 5 -20.81 25.77 -38.58
CA PRO A 5 -21.34 24.78 -37.65
C PRO A 5 -20.43 24.69 -36.42
N GLY A 6 -21.05 24.78 -35.23
CA GLY A 6 -20.36 24.69 -33.95
C GLY A 6 -19.65 23.35 -33.75
N CYS A 7 -18.42 23.45 -33.24
CA CYS A 7 -17.61 22.34 -32.76
C CYS A 7 -18.35 21.65 -31.60
N GLN A 8 -19.00 20.50 -31.87
CA GLN A 8 -19.49 19.62 -30.83
C GLN A 8 -18.29 18.93 -30.19
N VAL A 9 -17.95 19.35 -28.96
CA VAL A 9 -17.03 18.63 -28.09
C VAL A 9 -17.63 17.25 -27.81
N LEU A 10 -17.11 16.24 -28.51
CA LEU A 10 -17.43 14.84 -28.25
C LEU A 10 -16.97 14.52 -26.83
N THR A 11 -17.94 14.51 -25.91
CA THR A 11 -17.72 14.00 -24.56
C THR A 11 -17.61 12.48 -24.70
N PRO A 12 -16.49 11.83 -24.30
CA PRO A 12 -16.34 10.40 -24.49
C PRO A 12 -17.45 9.65 -23.73
N THR A 13 -18.18 8.86 -24.50
CA THR A 13 -19.28 8.00 -24.07
C THR A 13 -18.85 7.15 -22.88
N ARG A 14 -19.54 7.31 -21.74
CA ARG A 14 -19.34 6.48 -20.54
C ARG A 14 -19.61 5.02 -20.86
N LEU A 15 -18.57 4.20 -20.76
CA LEU A 15 -18.68 2.76 -20.59
C LEU A 15 -18.55 2.44 -19.09
N ASP A 16 -19.66 2.04 -18.48
CA ASP A 16 -19.74 1.35 -17.17
C ASP A 16 -19.66 -0.16 -17.47
N THR A 17 -19.08 -1.11 -16.72
CA THR A 17 -18.60 -1.30 -15.34
C THR A 17 -17.58 -2.47 -15.42
N THR A 18 -16.46 -2.49 -14.71
CA THR A 18 -16.25 -3.38 -13.53
C THR A 18 -14.98 -3.02 -12.76
N MET A 19 -14.17 -2.05 -13.20
CA MET A 19 -12.84 -1.81 -12.65
C MET A 19 -12.85 -0.73 -11.57
N SER A 20 -12.34 -1.09 -10.39
CA SER A 20 -12.03 -0.19 -9.27
C SER A 20 -11.26 1.05 -9.75
N ARG A 21 -11.86 2.23 -9.53
CA ARG A 21 -11.28 3.55 -9.87
C ARG A 21 -10.55 4.20 -8.69
N ILE A 22 -10.52 3.54 -7.53
CA ILE A 22 -9.99 4.13 -6.30
C ILE A 22 -8.47 3.97 -6.14
N PHE A 23 -7.82 3.26 -7.06
CA PHE A 23 -6.37 3.04 -7.09
C PHE A 23 -5.79 3.45 -8.43
N ARG A 24 -4.61 4.07 -8.42
CA ARG A 24 -3.81 4.35 -9.63
C ARG A 24 -4.59 5.11 -10.71
N SER A 25 -5.38 6.09 -10.28
CA SER A 25 -6.23 6.91 -11.16
C SER A 25 -5.48 8.07 -11.80
N ASP A 26 -4.19 8.23 -11.49
CA ASP A 26 -3.30 9.21 -12.09
C ASP A 26 -2.95 8.87 -13.55
N GLU A 27 -2.63 9.90 -14.33
CA GLU A 27 -2.24 9.75 -15.74
C GLU A 27 -1.03 8.82 -15.88
N VAL A 28 -0.98 8.10 -17.01
CA VAL A 28 0.12 7.18 -17.31
C VAL A 28 1.33 7.97 -17.82
N GLN A 29 2.51 7.57 -17.37
CA GLN A 29 3.79 8.21 -17.69
C GLN A 29 4.81 7.18 -18.20
N PRO A 30 5.86 7.61 -18.92
CA PRO A 30 6.97 6.72 -19.27
C PRO A 30 7.49 5.92 -18.08
N GLY A 31 7.68 4.62 -18.29
CA GLY A 31 8.07 3.66 -17.27
C GLY A 31 6.90 2.99 -16.53
N ASP A 32 5.68 3.55 -16.59
CA ASP A 32 4.52 2.91 -15.96
C ASP A 32 4.20 1.58 -16.61
N ARG A 33 3.99 0.56 -15.78
CA ARG A 33 3.46 -0.72 -16.22
C ARG A 33 1.95 -0.60 -16.38
N VAL A 34 1.44 -0.92 -17.57
CA VAL A 34 0.02 -0.79 -17.91
C VAL A 34 -0.52 -2.05 -18.58
N VAL A 35 -1.85 -2.19 -18.54
CA VAL A 35 -2.59 -2.92 -19.58
C VAL A 35 -3.26 -1.88 -20.48
N LEU A 36 -3.02 -1.99 -21.79
CA LEU A 36 -3.61 -1.16 -22.81
C LEU A 36 -4.52 -2.03 -23.70
N ARG A 37 -5.81 -1.76 -23.67
CA ARG A 37 -6.79 -2.34 -24.59
C ARG A 37 -6.94 -1.45 -25.82
N ARG A 38 -6.76 -2.01 -27.01
CA ARG A 38 -6.92 -1.33 -28.30
C ARG A 38 -7.91 -2.05 -29.21
N ILE A 39 -8.47 -1.32 -30.16
CA ILE A 39 -9.11 -1.89 -31.35
C ILE A 39 -8.04 -2.63 -32.16
N ALA A 40 -8.36 -3.84 -32.59
CA ALA A 40 -7.52 -4.71 -33.40
C ALA A 40 -8.46 -5.45 -34.39
N PRO A 41 -8.89 -4.80 -35.49
CA PRO A 41 -9.90 -5.34 -36.40
C PRO A 41 -9.48 -6.66 -37.07
N GLU A 42 -8.17 -6.93 -37.10
CA GLU A 42 -7.57 -8.16 -37.58
C GLU A 42 -7.82 -9.37 -36.68
N MET A 43 -8.22 -9.15 -35.42
CA MET A 43 -8.48 -10.21 -34.43
C MET A 43 -9.98 -10.57 -34.38
N GLU A 44 -10.29 -11.82 -34.03
CA GLU A 44 -11.66 -12.32 -33.92
C GLU A 44 -12.54 -11.47 -32.98
N ASP A 45 -12.02 -11.13 -31.79
CA ASP A 45 -12.70 -10.29 -30.80
C ASP A 45 -12.68 -8.79 -31.14
N LYS A 46 -12.04 -8.39 -32.24
CA LYS A 46 -11.80 -6.98 -32.66
C LYS A 46 -11.07 -6.10 -31.65
N PHE A 47 -10.60 -6.68 -30.55
CA PHE A 47 -9.85 -6.03 -29.49
C PHE A 47 -8.62 -6.86 -29.14
N SER A 48 -7.57 -6.18 -28.71
CA SER A 48 -6.37 -6.82 -28.17
C SER A 48 -5.86 -6.07 -26.96
N ASP A 49 -5.30 -6.80 -25.99
CA ASP A 49 -4.68 -6.24 -24.80
C ASP A 49 -3.16 -6.36 -24.88
N ILE A 50 -2.46 -5.25 -24.64
CA ILE A 50 -1.01 -5.21 -24.51
C ILE A 50 -0.66 -4.93 -23.05
N ILE A 51 0.05 -5.85 -22.41
CA ILE A 51 0.59 -5.64 -21.07
C ILE A 51 2.08 -5.30 -21.21
N GLY A 52 2.47 -4.13 -20.71
CA GLY A 52 3.79 -3.58 -20.99
C GLY A 52 4.11 -2.33 -20.21
N HIS A 53 5.22 -1.69 -20.56
CA HIS A 53 5.68 -0.44 -19.97
C HIS A 53 5.53 0.68 -20.99
N ILE A 54 4.99 1.81 -20.56
CA ILE A 54 4.89 3.01 -21.40
C ILE A 54 6.30 3.49 -21.75
N VAL A 55 6.55 3.73 -23.04
CA VAL A 55 7.77 4.36 -23.54
C VAL A 55 7.52 5.84 -23.75
N SER A 56 6.40 6.20 -24.37
CA SER A 56 5.97 7.58 -24.58
C SER A 56 4.45 7.66 -24.72
N VAL A 57 3.90 8.84 -24.41
CA VAL A 57 2.49 9.19 -24.60
C VAL A 57 2.44 10.55 -25.30
N THR A 58 1.71 10.64 -26.39
CA THR A 58 1.44 11.89 -27.12
C THR A 58 -0.07 12.02 -27.37
N PRO A 59 -0.56 13.19 -27.83
CA PRO A 59 -1.97 13.35 -28.19
C PRO A 59 -2.45 12.41 -29.31
N THR A 60 -1.53 11.90 -30.15
CA THR A 60 -1.88 11.08 -31.33
C THR A 60 -1.59 9.60 -31.14
N GLU A 61 -0.70 9.22 -30.23
CA GLU A 61 -0.29 7.83 -30.04
C GLU A 61 0.28 7.54 -28.64
N THR A 62 0.28 6.27 -28.28
CA THR A 62 0.99 5.73 -27.12
C THR A 62 1.94 4.63 -27.58
N VAL A 63 3.20 4.71 -27.17
CA VAL A 63 4.18 3.66 -27.42
C VAL A 63 4.31 2.80 -26.17
N ILE A 64 3.98 1.52 -26.30
CA ILE A 64 4.05 0.54 -25.21
C ILE A 64 5.05 -0.55 -25.55
N ARG A 65 5.99 -0.83 -24.64
CA ARG A 65 6.90 -1.97 -24.75
C ARG A 65 6.30 -3.17 -24.04
N PRO A 66 6.01 -4.29 -24.73
CA PRO A 66 5.50 -5.50 -24.08
C PRO A 66 6.40 -5.93 -22.92
N GLN A 67 5.82 -6.38 -21.81
CA GLN A 67 6.60 -6.81 -20.66
C GLN A 67 7.32 -8.15 -20.92
N ASP A 68 8.29 -8.45 -20.06
CA ASP A 68 8.86 -9.78 -19.89
C ASP A 68 8.19 -10.51 -18.70
N ILE A 69 8.63 -11.74 -18.42
CA ILE A 69 8.12 -12.61 -17.36
C ILE A 69 8.07 -11.86 -16.02
N GLY A 70 7.00 -12.07 -15.26
CA GLY A 70 6.82 -11.44 -13.94
C GLY A 70 6.49 -9.93 -13.99
N GLY A 71 6.30 -9.35 -15.18
CA GLY A 71 6.07 -7.91 -15.33
C GLY A 71 7.35 -7.09 -15.35
N MET A 72 8.48 -7.70 -15.70
CA MET A 72 9.74 -6.97 -15.90
C MET A 72 9.71 -6.16 -17.20
N PRO A 73 10.43 -5.01 -17.30
CA PRO A 73 10.71 -4.39 -18.58
C PRO A 73 11.42 -5.38 -19.51
N SER A 74 11.02 -5.45 -20.77
CA SER A 74 11.69 -6.27 -21.79
C SER A 74 12.60 -5.42 -22.68
N PHE A 75 13.34 -6.07 -23.57
CA PHE A 75 14.09 -5.45 -24.67
C PHE A 75 13.36 -5.56 -26.02
N LYS A 76 12.07 -5.90 -26.03
CA LYS A 76 11.27 -5.98 -27.25
C LYS A 76 11.07 -4.59 -27.85
N ASN A 77 10.81 -4.55 -29.16
CA ASN A 77 10.40 -3.31 -29.83
C ASN A 77 9.10 -2.76 -29.22
N GLY A 78 9.00 -1.43 -29.17
CA GLY A 78 7.77 -0.76 -28.76
C GLY A 78 6.68 -0.95 -29.80
N ILE A 79 5.45 -1.13 -29.35
CA ILE A 79 4.25 -1.14 -30.18
C ILE A 79 3.66 0.26 -30.12
N VAL A 80 3.56 0.91 -31.28
CA VAL A 80 2.87 2.18 -31.44
C VAL A 80 1.37 1.90 -31.53
N VAL A 81 0.57 2.56 -30.70
CA VAL A 81 -0.89 2.47 -30.73
C VAL A 81 -1.48 3.85 -30.94
N PRO A 82 -2.20 4.09 -32.06
CA PRO A 82 -2.89 5.35 -32.30
C PRO A 82 -3.90 5.65 -31.18
N ALA A 83 -3.98 6.90 -30.73
CA ALA A 83 -4.86 7.32 -29.65
C ALA A 83 -6.34 7.02 -29.96
N ALA A 84 -6.74 7.08 -31.24
CA ALA A 84 -8.10 6.75 -31.70
C ALA A 84 -8.47 5.27 -31.47
N ASP A 85 -7.48 4.37 -31.43
CA ASP A 85 -7.69 2.93 -31.27
C ASP A 85 -7.68 2.50 -29.81
N ILE A 86 -7.17 3.34 -28.91
CA ILE A 86 -7.09 3.05 -27.48
C ILE A 86 -8.49 3.11 -26.86
N LYS A 87 -8.88 2.05 -26.15
CA LYS A 87 -10.13 1.99 -25.39
C LYS A 87 -9.93 2.12 -23.89
N ILE A 88 -8.90 1.47 -23.38
CA ILE A 88 -8.58 1.49 -21.95
C ILE A 88 -7.06 1.51 -21.81
N VAL A 89 -6.55 2.40 -20.98
CA VAL A 89 -5.19 2.27 -20.42
C VAL A 89 -5.34 2.22 -18.91
N LYS A 90 -4.79 1.17 -18.30
CA LYS A 90 -4.85 1.02 -16.85
C LYS A 90 -3.46 0.76 -16.30
N LYS A 91 -3.05 1.62 -15.37
CA LYS A 91 -1.83 1.44 -14.58
C LYS A 91 -1.94 0.22 -13.67
N LEU A 92 -0.88 -0.59 -13.66
CA LEU A 92 -0.75 -1.81 -12.87
C LEU A 92 0.34 -1.60 -11.79
N SER A 93 0.42 -2.53 -10.85
CA SER A 93 1.59 -2.64 -9.99
C SER A 93 2.87 -2.82 -10.84
N PRO A 94 4.03 -2.27 -10.43
CA PRO A 94 5.29 -2.36 -11.18
C PRO A 94 5.77 -3.78 -11.45
N ARG A 95 5.30 -4.75 -10.66
CA ARG A 95 5.51 -6.20 -10.85
C ARG A 95 4.19 -6.93 -10.90
N THR A 96 4.22 -8.15 -11.41
CA THR A 96 3.07 -9.07 -11.29
C THR A 96 2.96 -9.55 -9.85
N ILE A 97 1.78 -9.37 -9.26
CA ILE A 97 1.52 -9.69 -7.85
C ILE A 97 0.26 -10.54 -7.77
N ARG A 98 0.31 -11.70 -7.12
CA ARG A 98 -0.86 -12.59 -7.00
C ARG A 98 -1.80 -12.09 -5.90
N ASN A 99 -3.08 -12.42 -5.99
CA ASN A 99 -4.03 -12.13 -4.90
C ASN A 99 -3.59 -12.80 -3.58
N SER A 100 -2.97 -13.99 -3.67
CA SER A 100 -2.39 -14.68 -2.51
C SER A 100 -1.27 -13.87 -1.84
N ASP A 101 -0.44 -13.17 -2.63
CA ASP A 101 0.69 -12.41 -2.09
C ASP A 101 0.22 -11.14 -1.39
N ILE A 102 -0.84 -10.49 -1.92
CA ILE A 102 -1.53 -9.40 -1.22
C ILE A 102 -2.03 -9.89 0.14
N ARG A 103 -2.78 -11.01 0.16
CA ARG A 103 -3.32 -11.55 1.41
C ARG A 103 -2.23 -11.87 2.43
N LYS A 104 -1.12 -12.51 2.02
CA LYS A 104 -0.02 -12.84 2.92
C LYS A 104 0.53 -11.60 3.64
N LEU A 105 0.77 -10.51 2.91
CA LEU A 105 1.25 -9.26 3.51
C LEU A 105 0.20 -8.61 4.42
N GLU A 106 -1.09 -8.64 4.06
CA GLU A 106 -2.14 -8.09 4.91
C GLU A 106 -2.40 -8.93 6.17
N VAL A 107 -2.17 -10.25 6.11
CA VAL A 107 -2.15 -11.14 7.28
C VAL A 107 -0.98 -10.79 8.20
N ALA A 108 0.25 -10.70 7.67
CA ALA A 108 1.42 -10.30 8.43
C ALA A 108 1.22 -8.91 9.08
N TYR A 109 0.67 -7.96 8.31
CA TYR A 109 0.29 -6.64 8.83
C TYR A 109 -0.70 -6.73 9.99
N SER A 110 -1.72 -7.59 9.85
CA SER A 110 -2.74 -7.76 10.87
C SER A 110 -2.19 -8.40 12.15
N LYS A 111 -1.21 -9.30 12.05
CA LYS A 111 -0.48 -9.86 13.20
C LYS A 111 0.44 -8.85 13.87
N ALA A 112 1.05 -7.94 13.10
CA ALA A 112 1.88 -6.85 13.63
C ALA A 112 1.07 -5.76 14.35
N PHE A 113 -0.25 -5.71 14.11
CA PHE A 113 -1.23 -4.80 14.70
C PHE A 113 -2.54 -5.54 15.01
N PRO A 114 -2.58 -6.46 15.99
CA PRO A 114 -3.71 -7.35 16.20
C PRO A 114 -4.97 -6.65 16.75
N GLY A 115 -4.82 -5.44 17.27
CA GLY A 115 -5.87 -4.79 18.08
C GLY A 115 -5.89 -5.34 19.51
N ILE A 116 -6.70 -4.73 20.36
CA ILE A 116 -7.01 -5.21 21.71
C ILE A 116 -7.95 -6.42 21.63
N GLU A 117 -8.97 -6.32 20.76
CA GLU A 117 -9.90 -7.39 20.47
C GLU A 117 -9.93 -7.65 18.98
N HIS A 118 -10.01 -8.92 18.60
CA HIS A 118 -10.19 -9.32 17.22
C HIS A 118 -11.07 -10.56 17.12
N ARG A 119 -11.81 -10.65 16.02
CA ARG A 119 -12.77 -11.73 15.76
C ARG A 119 -12.75 -12.11 14.29
N GLN A 120 -12.63 -13.40 14.02
CA GLN A 120 -12.81 -13.93 12.67
C GLN A 120 -14.31 -14.11 12.40
N VAL A 121 -14.80 -13.53 11.30
CA VAL A 121 -16.18 -13.68 10.81
C VAL A 121 -16.13 -14.09 9.36
N GLY A 122 -16.37 -15.39 9.09
CA GLY A 122 -16.19 -15.95 7.75
C GLY A 122 -14.79 -15.68 7.21
N GLN A 123 -14.69 -14.96 6.09
CA GLN A 123 -13.41 -14.60 5.44
C GLN A 123 -12.80 -13.28 5.94
N TRP A 124 -13.38 -12.65 6.96
CA TRP A 124 -13.01 -11.33 7.44
C TRP A 124 -12.43 -11.38 8.85
N LEU A 125 -11.31 -10.69 9.07
CA LEU A 125 -10.75 -10.44 10.39
C LEU A 125 -11.16 -9.04 10.85
N LEU A 126 -11.94 -8.96 11.91
CA LEU A 126 -12.37 -7.71 12.53
C LEU A 126 -11.41 -7.39 13.69
N ARG A 127 -10.93 -6.16 13.77
CA ARG A 127 -9.96 -5.72 14.80
C ARG A 127 -10.39 -4.38 15.40
N ALA A 128 -10.33 -4.28 16.72
CA ALA A 128 -10.56 -3.08 17.51
C ALA A 128 -9.35 -2.83 18.44
N GLY A 129 -8.73 -1.67 18.34
CA GLY A 129 -7.49 -1.28 19.01
C GLY A 129 -7.58 0.11 19.64
N ASP A 130 -6.71 1.02 19.20
CA ASP A 130 -6.53 2.34 19.84
C ASP A 130 -7.68 3.35 19.56
N GLY A 131 -8.59 3.03 18.64
CA GLY A 131 -9.63 3.93 18.13
C GLY A 131 -9.13 5.15 17.33
N ILE A 132 -7.83 5.24 17.05
CA ILE A 132 -7.17 6.40 16.43
C ILE A 132 -6.55 6.02 15.09
N THR A 133 -5.78 4.94 15.05
CA THR A 133 -5.07 4.48 13.86
C THR A 133 -5.90 3.44 13.13
N GLU A 134 -6.06 3.56 11.81
CA GLU A 134 -6.82 2.56 11.05
C GLU A 134 -6.13 1.18 11.03
N ARG A 135 -4.84 1.15 11.40
CA ARG A 135 -3.94 -0.01 11.41
C ARG A 135 -4.42 -1.15 12.29
N SER A 136 -5.06 -0.81 13.41
CA SER A 136 -5.60 -1.75 14.41
C SER A 136 -7.12 -1.68 14.56
N ASN A 137 -7.80 -0.82 13.77
CA ASN A 137 -9.24 -0.55 13.86
C ASN A 137 -9.91 -0.71 12.48
N SER A 138 -9.82 -1.90 11.88
CA SER A 138 -10.44 -2.17 10.58
C SER A 138 -10.72 -3.65 10.32
N ALA A 139 -11.83 -3.91 9.62
CA ALA A 139 -12.19 -5.24 9.13
C ALA A 139 -11.45 -5.53 7.83
N ALA A 140 -10.70 -6.63 7.78
CA ALA A 140 -9.82 -6.98 6.67
C ALA A 140 -10.27 -8.28 5.97
N PRO A 141 -10.36 -8.30 4.61
CA PRO A 141 -10.75 -9.47 3.83
C PRO A 141 -9.57 -10.44 3.66
N LEU A 142 -9.15 -11.10 4.74
CA LEU A 142 -7.92 -11.92 4.76
C LEU A 142 -8.12 -13.34 4.24
N GLY A 143 -9.36 -13.85 4.23
CA GLY A 143 -9.66 -15.20 3.80
C GLY A 143 -9.48 -15.42 2.28
N PRO A 144 -9.12 -16.64 1.83
CA PRO A 144 -8.90 -16.94 0.42
C PRO A 144 -10.16 -16.72 -0.44
N SER A 145 -11.35 -16.87 0.15
CA SER A 145 -12.64 -16.72 -0.51
C SER A 145 -13.34 -15.38 -0.25
N ALA A 146 -12.68 -14.42 0.40
CA ALA A 146 -13.28 -13.11 0.74
C ALA A 146 -13.86 -12.32 -0.45
N LEU A 147 -13.41 -12.65 -1.67
CA LEU A 147 -13.88 -12.05 -2.91
C LEU A 147 -15.19 -12.65 -3.44
N PHE A 148 -15.54 -13.85 -2.98
CA PHE A 148 -16.67 -14.63 -3.49
C PHE A 148 -17.79 -14.75 -2.46
N ASP A 149 -17.46 -14.65 -1.17
CA ASP A 149 -18.43 -14.71 -0.09
C ASP A 149 -19.06 -13.32 0.16
N PRO A 150 -20.34 -13.27 0.60
CA PRO A 150 -20.95 -12.02 1.04
C PRO A 150 -20.14 -11.34 2.14
N VAL A 151 -20.10 -10.00 2.09
CA VAL A 151 -19.48 -9.20 3.16
C VAL A 151 -20.37 -9.30 4.41
N PRO A 152 -19.83 -9.64 5.59
CA PRO A 152 -20.59 -9.74 6.84
C PRO A 152 -20.87 -8.35 7.42
N VAL A 153 -21.68 -7.55 6.72
CA VAL A 153 -21.91 -6.13 7.03
C VAL A 153 -22.54 -5.96 8.41
N ALA A 154 -23.51 -6.79 8.78
CA ALA A 154 -24.20 -6.70 10.08
C ALA A 154 -23.24 -6.98 11.24
N GLU A 155 -22.40 -8.00 11.12
CA GLU A 155 -21.43 -8.40 12.13
C GLU A 155 -20.28 -7.40 12.27
N ILE A 156 -19.89 -6.74 11.17
CA ILE A 156 -18.94 -5.64 11.19
C ILE A 156 -19.54 -4.47 11.99
N HIS A 157 -20.75 -4.02 11.65
CA HIS A 157 -21.42 -2.95 12.39
C HIS A 157 -21.60 -3.27 13.88
N GLU A 158 -22.04 -4.48 14.21
CA GLU A 158 -22.19 -4.97 15.59
C GLU A 158 -20.86 -4.90 16.36
N PHE A 159 -19.78 -5.41 15.77
CA PHE A 159 -18.46 -5.43 16.40
C PHE A 159 -17.96 -4.01 16.70
N TYR A 160 -17.96 -3.13 15.69
CA TYR A 160 -17.45 -1.77 15.87
C TYR A 160 -18.33 -0.94 16.81
N SER A 161 -19.66 -1.11 16.77
CA SER A 161 -20.59 -0.44 17.70
C SER A 161 -20.33 -0.82 19.16
N ARG A 162 -20.12 -2.12 19.46
CA ARG A 162 -19.77 -2.59 20.82
C ARG A 162 -18.49 -1.99 21.36
N HIS A 163 -17.55 -1.62 20.49
CA HIS A 163 -16.30 -0.96 20.86
C HIS A 163 -16.37 0.57 20.82
N GLY A 164 -17.51 1.17 20.46
CA GLY A 164 -17.63 2.62 20.29
C GLY A 164 -16.77 3.16 19.14
N LEU A 165 -16.54 2.35 18.11
CA LEU A 165 -15.67 2.65 16.98
C LEU A 165 -16.47 2.76 15.66
N PRO A 166 -15.96 3.50 14.67
CA PRO A 166 -16.55 3.50 13.33
C PRO A 166 -16.31 2.17 12.60
N PRO A 167 -17.26 1.68 11.78
CA PRO A 167 -17.14 0.44 11.02
C PRO A 167 -16.23 0.63 9.80
N LEU A 168 -14.92 0.66 10.03
CA LEU A 168 -13.92 0.79 8.97
C LEU A 168 -13.62 -0.58 8.34
N VAL A 169 -13.57 -0.62 7.02
CA VAL A 169 -13.10 -1.77 6.24
C VAL A 169 -11.78 -1.44 5.54
N LEU A 170 -10.86 -2.39 5.52
CA LEU A 170 -9.70 -2.37 4.66
C LEU A 170 -10.12 -2.80 3.25
N ILE A 171 -9.69 -2.04 2.25
CA ILE A 171 -9.94 -2.30 0.83
C ILE A 171 -8.59 -2.48 0.14
N PRO A 172 -8.01 -3.70 0.12
CA PRO A 172 -6.77 -3.93 -0.61
C PRO A 172 -7.04 -4.07 -2.11
N GLU A 173 -6.10 -3.60 -2.93
CA GLU A 173 -6.17 -3.62 -4.39
C GLU A 173 -6.55 -5.03 -4.89
N ARG A 174 -7.58 -5.11 -5.74
CA ARG A 174 -8.22 -6.33 -6.27
C ARG A 174 -9.01 -7.17 -5.28
N ILE A 175 -8.54 -7.40 -4.05
CA ILE A 175 -9.23 -8.29 -3.09
C ILE A 175 -10.34 -7.59 -2.29
N GLY A 176 -10.31 -6.27 -2.19
CA GLY A 176 -11.31 -5.46 -1.49
C GLY A 176 -12.49 -5.01 -2.36
N ARG A 177 -12.58 -5.42 -3.63
CA ARG A 177 -13.59 -4.87 -4.57
C ARG A 177 -15.03 -5.02 -4.08
N VAL A 178 -15.31 -6.10 -3.35
CA VAL A 178 -16.66 -6.43 -2.84
C VAL A 178 -17.22 -5.38 -1.87
N VAL A 179 -16.36 -4.56 -1.22
CA VAL A 179 -16.79 -3.49 -0.31
C VAL A 179 -16.73 -2.09 -0.91
N GLU A 180 -16.22 -1.92 -2.13
CA GLU A 180 -16.03 -0.58 -2.73
C GLU A 180 -17.34 0.22 -2.87
N LYS A 181 -18.46 -0.45 -3.13
CA LYS A 181 -19.78 0.19 -3.25
C LYS A 181 -20.50 0.37 -1.90
N LEU A 182 -20.00 -0.29 -0.86
CA LEU A 182 -20.59 -0.31 0.48
C LEU A 182 -20.04 0.79 1.39
N VAL A 183 -19.03 1.54 0.94
CA VAL A 183 -18.42 2.61 1.70
C VAL A 183 -18.92 3.99 1.27
N GLU A 184 -19.10 4.89 2.23
CA GLU A 184 -19.51 6.29 1.99
C GLU A 184 -18.35 7.27 1.99
N ARG A 185 -17.25 6.92 2.66
CA ARG A 185 -16.06 7.76 2.75
C ARG A 185 -14.80 6.91 2.63
N LEU A 186 -13.89 7.33 1.76
CA LEU A 186 -12.58 6.69 1.58
C LEU A 186 -11.49 7.48 2.31
N GLY A 187 -10.59 6.76 2.96
CA GLY A 187 -9.33 7.27 3.47
C GLY A 187 -8.30 7.49 2.36
N PRO A 188 -7.10 7.99 2.73
CA PRO A 188 -6.02 8.21 1.78
C PRO A 188 -5.55 6.89 1.15
N GLU A 189 -4.99 6.98 -0.05
CA GLU A 189 -4.33 5.84 -0.70
C GLU A 189 -3.05 5.51 0.04
N ILE A 190 -2.90 4.23 0.39
CA ILE A 190 -1.71 3.69 1.01
C ILE A 190 -1.03 2.77 0.01
N ILE A 191 0.28 2.97 -0.17
CA ILE A 191 1.15 2.09 -0.93
C ILE A 191 1.78 1.11 0.05
N VAL A 192 1.56 -0.17 -0.20
CA VAL A 192 2.32 -1.25 0.43
C VAL A 192 3.54 -1.51 -0.42
N MET A 193 4.72 -1.33 0.17
CA MET A 193 5.99 -1.64 -0.48
C MET A 193 6.62 -2.86 0.17
N ALA A 194 7.25 -3.70 -0.62
CA ALA A 194 7.91 -4.92 -0.15
C ALA A 194 9.28 -5.12 -0.81
N ARG A 195 10.17 -5.79 -0.07
CA ARG A 195 11.51 -6.18 -0.51
C ARG A 195 11.78 -7.61 -0.05
N LYS A 196 12.25 -8.48 -0.95
CA LYS A 196 12.82 -9.77 -0.53
C LYS A 196 14.12 -9.54 0.20
N LEU A 197 14.30 -10.21 1.34
CA LEU A 197 15.57 -10.24 2.04
C LEU A 197 16.44 -11.33 1.43
N GLY A 198 17.73 -11.05 1.34
CA GLY A 198 18.75 -11.93 0.78
C GLY A 198 20.00 -11.78 1.63
N ASP A 199 21.06 -11.22 1.06
CA ASP A 199 22.30 -10.98 1.81
C ASP A 199 22.21 -9.76 2.74
N GLU A 200 23.11 -9.74 3.71
CA GLU A 200 23.31 -8.60 4.62
C GLU A 200 23.65 -7.34 3.81
N VAL A 201 23.06 -6.21 4.22
CA VAL A 201 23.30 -4.92 3.57
C VAL A 201 24.38 -4.18 4.34
N SER A 202 25.39 -3.67 3.62
CA SER A 202 26.40 -2.79 4.22
C SER A 202 25.75 -1.51 4.76
N VAL A 203 26.18 -1.08 5.95
CA VAL A 203 25.64 0.11 6.61
C VAL A 203 26.73 1.17 6.78
N GLU A 204 26.56 2.30 6.10
CA GLU A 204 27.34 3.51 6.36
C GLU A 204 26.93 4.10 7.72
N LYS A 205 27.88 4.22 8.64
CA LYS A 205 27.63 4.62 10.02
C LYS A 205 27.85 6.13 10.19
N HIS A 206 26.76 6.89 10.28
CA HIS A 206 26.79 8.31 10.64
C HIS A 206 26.34 8.57 12.08
N ALA A 207 25.52 7.66 12.62
CA ALA A 207 24.99 7.69 13.98
C ALA A 207 25.12 6.30 14.63
N GLU A 208 25.08 6.24 15.96
CA GLU A 208 25.04 4.97 16.68
C GLU A 208 23.65 4.34 16.55
N PHE A 209 23.57 3.04 16.25
CA PHE A 209 22.31 2.29 16.17
C PHE A 209 22.09 1.43 17.40
N ARG A 210 20.86 1.46 17.90
CA ARG A 210 20.38 0.61 18.99
C ARG A 210 18.99 0.08 18.66
N ILE A 211 18.71 -1.16 19.09
CA ILE A 211 17.38 -1.76 19.03
C ILE A 211 17.03 -2.35 20.39
N ASP A 212 15.88 -1.96 20.91
CA ASP A 212 15.36 -2.42 22.20
C ASP A 212 14.08 -3.24 21.99
N THR A 213 13.75 -4.13 22.93
CA THR A 213 12.47 -4.88 22.89
C THR A 213 11.27 -4.04 23.32
N GLN A 214 11.50 -2.85 23.87
CA GLN A 214 10.50 -1.88 24.32
C GLN A 214 10.98 -0.45 24.07
N PRO A 215 10.09 0.48 23.67
CA PRO A 215 10.44 1.88 23.55
C PRO A 215 10.41 2.57 24.92
N ASP A 216 11.31 3.54 25.10
CA ASP A 216 11.28 4.47 26.22
C ASP A 216 10.60 5.79 25.82
N ASP A 217 10.58 6.76 26.74
CA ASP A 217 9.92 8.04 26.50
C ASP A 217 10.60 8.87 25.41
N ASP A 218 11.92 8.74 25.21
CA ASP A 218 12.62 9.44 24.11
C ASP A 218 12.18 8.91 22.75
N TRP A 219 12.06 7.58 22.63
CA TRP A 219 11.54 6.96 21.43
C TRP A 219 10.08 7.41 21.17
N LEU A 220 9.24 7.34 22.21
CA LEU A 220 7.81 7.68 22.09
C LEU A 220 7.57 9.16 21.77
N ARG A 221 8.40 10.08 22.31
CA ARG A 221 8.32 11.52 22.02
C ARG A 221 8.52 11.86 20.55
N LEU A 222 9.33 11.08 19.83
CA LEU A 222 9.61 11.34 18.42
C LEU A 222 8.49 10.81 17.50
N TYR A 223 7.67 9.86 17.96
CA TYR A 223 6.69 9.22 17.11
C TYR A 223 5.45 10.09 16.84
N HIS A 224 5.17 10.33 15.56
CA HIS A 224 3.98 11.00 15.08
C HIS A 224 3.19 10.11 14.11
N PHE A 225 1.87 10.11 14.21
CA PHE A 225 0.99 9.47 13.23
C PHE A 225 0.40 10.53 12.31
N ARG A 226 0.71 10.45 11.00
CA ARG A 226 0.32 11.45 10.00
C ARG A 226 0.71 12.88 10.41
N GLY A 227 1.88 13.03 11.02
CA GLY A 227 2.42 14.31 11.50
C GLY A 227 1.76 14.84 12.79
N LYS A 228 0.91 14.06 13.45
CA LYS A 228 0.29 14.42 14.73
C LYS A 228 0.82 13.53 15.87
N PRO A 229 1.04 14.08 17.08
CA PRO A 229 1.36 13.25 18.23
C PRO A 229 0.21 12.29 18.51
N LEU A 230 0.54 11.09 18.96
CA LEU A 230 -0.46 10.12 19.42
C LEU A 230 -0.73 10.30 20.91
N PRO A 231 -1.99 10.14 21.36
CA PRO A 231 -2.29 10.00 22.78
C PRO A 231 -1.56 8.80 23.39
N ARG A 232 -1.25 8.91 24.68
CA ARG A 232 -0.53 7.88 25.45
C ARG A 232 -1.09 6.47 25.27
N ARG A 233 -2.42 6.30 25.29
CA ARG A 233 -3.06 5.00 25.10
C ARG A 233 -2.74 4.35 23.74
N ALA A 234 -2.64 5.13 22.67
CA ALA A 234 -2.28 4.62 21.35
C ALA A 234 -0.78 4.28 21.27
N LEU A 235 0.06 5.05 21.95
CA LEU A 235 1.48 4.75 22.12
C LEU A 235 1.69 3.44 22.91
N GLU A 236 0.90 3.21 23.96
CA GLU A 236 0.93 1.99 24.77
C GLU A 236 0.59 0.74 23.92
N LEU A 237 -0.32 0.86 22.96
CA LEU A 237 -0.67 -0.25 22.08
C LEU A 237 0.43 -0.63 21.08
N LEU A 238 1.40 0.25 20.81
CA LEU A 238 2.59 -0.12 20.03
C LEU A 238 3.48 -1.08 20.78
N ARG A 239 3.39 -1.08 22.12
CA ARG A 239 4.22 -1.85 23.05
C ARG A 239 3.64 -3.23 23.35
N THR A 240 2.35 -3.42 23.07
CA THR A 240 1.64 -4.69 23.29
C THR A 240 2.32 -5.81 22.51
N GLN A 241 2.66 -6.89 23.21
CA GLN A 241 3.27 -8.07 22.61
C GLN A 241 2.37 -8.62 21.50
N ILE A 242 3.01 -9.12 20.45
CA ILE A 242 2.37 -9.79 19.33
C ILE A 242 2.82 -11.26 19.34
N ASP A 243 2.07 -12.11 18.63
CA ASP A 243 2.56 -13.44 18.27
C ASP A 243 3.65 -13.28 17.20
N GLY A 244 4.90 -13.14 17.67
CA GLY A 244 6.06 -12.77 16.88
C GLY A 244 7.05 -11.94 17.70
N GLU A 245 7.97 -11.26 17.01
CA GLU A 245 8.99 -10.43 17.65
C GLU A 245 8.82 -8.95 17.33
N MET A 246 9.23 -8.10 18.27
CA MET A 246 9.22 -6.65 18.10
C MET A 246 10.55 -6.03 18.49
N GLY A 247 10.96 -5.03 17.71
CA GLY A 247 12.13 -4.24 17.99
C GLY A 247 11.86 -2.76 17.77
N PHE A 248 12.37 -1.93 18.67
CA PHE A 248 12.26 -0.48 18.65
C PHE A 248 13.65 0.08 18.34
N GLY A 249 13.91 0.20 17.04
CA GLY A 249 15.18 0.70 16.52
C GLY A 249 15.26 2.22 16.67
N ARG A 250 16.46 2.72 16.96
CA ARG A 250 16.78 4.14 17.02
C ARG A 250 18.20 4.44 16.54
N LEU A 251 18.41 5.67 16.09
CA LEU A 251 19.73 6.26 15.89
C LEU A 251 20.02 7.34 16.94
N LEU A 252 21.26 7.37 17.40
CA LEU A 252 21.77 8.28 18.42
C LEU A 252 22.92 9.12 17.86
N ILE A 253 22.87 10.43 18.11
CA ILE A 253 23.99 11.37 17.88
C ILE A 253 24.22 12.08 19.21
N ASP A 254 25.45 12.00 19.73
CA ASP A 254 25.83 12.55 21.04
C ASP A 254 24.88 12.13 22.18
N GLY A 255 24.43 10.87 22.15
CA GLY A 255 23.48 10.30 23.12
C GLY A 255 22.01 10.71 22.94
N ARG A 256 21.69 11.58 21.97
CA ARG A 256 20.32 12.01 21.68
C ARG A 256 19.65 11.13 20.62
N THR A 257 18.41 10.71 20.86
CA THR A 257 17.60 9.99 19.86
C THR A 257 17.23 10.93 18.71
N VAL A 258 17.68 10.62 17.49
CA VAL A 258 17.47 11.47 16.28
C VAL A 258 16.61 10.80 15.21
N ALA A 259 16.49 9.48 15.24
CA ALA A 259 15.61 8.72 14.35
C ALA A 259 15.06 7.49 15.07
N ILE A 260 13.84 7.09 14.73
CA ILE A 260 13.18 5.91 15.30
C ILE A 260 12.47 5.07 14.23
N THR A 261 12.28 3.80 14.52
CA THR A 261 11.42 2.88 13.76
C THR A 261 10.99 1.73 14.66
N ARG A 262 9.81 1.18 14.39
CA ARG A 262 9.34 -0.08 14.97
C ARG A 262 9.43 -1.18 13.90
N GLY A 263 10.19 -2.22 14.20
CA GLY A 263 10.24 -3.47 13.46
C GLY A 263 9.38 -4.54 14.12
N THR A 264 8.78 -5.39 13.30
CA THR A 264 8.01 -6.56 13.74
C THR A 264 8.36 -7.76 12.89
N ILE A 265 8.49 -8.95 13.47
CA ILE A 265 8.66 -10.22 12.75
C ILE A 265 7.38 -11.02 12.95
N THR A 266 6.64 -11.27 11.87
CA THR A 266 5.41 -12.09 11.87
C THR A 266 5.40 -12.96 10.63
N ASP A 267 5.22 -14.28 10.78
CA ASP A 267 5.18 -15.25 9.68
C ASP A 267 6.37 -15.15 8.69
N GLY A 268 7.59 -14.85 9.18
CA GLY A 268 8.77 -14.66 8.33
C GLY A 268 8.80 -13.32 7.57
N TYR A 269 7.93 -12.37 7.93
CA TYR A 269 7.91 -11.01 7.38
C TYR A 269 8.40 -9.97 8.38
N LEU A 270 9.31 -9.10 7.95
CA LEU A 270 9.74 -7.91 8.67
C LEU A 270 8.83 -6.72 8.32
N GLY A 271 7.97 -6.30 9.25
CA GLY A 271 7.13 -5.11 9.11
C GLY A 271 7.79 -3.85 9.68
N TYR A 272 7.89 -2.79 8.87
CA TYR A 272 8.31 -1.46 9.34
C TYR A 272 7.11 -0.59 9.64
N SER A 273 7.18 0.11 10.76
CA SER A 273 6.21 1.12 11.15
C SER A 273 6.89 2.21 11.98
N ALA A 274 6.20 3.34 12.20
CA ALA A 274 6.70 4.43 13.03
C ALA A 274 8.10 4.98 12.63
N VAL A 275 8.41 5.00 11.32
CA VAL A 275 9.68 5.54 10.82
C VAL A 275 9.64 7.07 10.88
N GLU A 276 10.48 7.64 11.73
CA GLU A 276 10.62 9.09 11.90
C GLU A 276 12.09 9.51 12.01
N VAL A 277 12.40 10.69 11.46
CA VAL A 277 13.69 11.37 11.64
C VAL A 277 13.38 12.77 12.15
N ALA A 278 14.03 13.15 13.25
CA ALA A 278 13.91 14.47 13.87
C ALA A 278 14.14 15.57 12.82
N PRO A 279 13.26 16.60 12.73
CA PRO A 279 13.27 17.59 11.65
C PRO A 279 14.64 18.20 11.32
N GLU A 280 15.42 18.50 12.34
CA GLU A 280 16.75 19.12 12.25
C GLU A 280 17.85 18.16 11.73
N TYR A 281 17.60 16.84 11.75
CA TYR A 281 18.52 15.81 11.25
C TYR A 281 18.07 15.19 9.91
N ARG A 282 17.02 15.73 9.29
CA ARG A 282 16.52 15.22 8.00
C ARG A 282 17.48 15.51 6.86
N ARG A 283 17.41 14.68 5.82
CA ARG A 283 18.23 14.75 4.59
C ARG A 283 19.73 14.51 4.81
N GLN A 284 20.12 13.87 5.91
CA GLN A 284 21.50 13.50 6.24
C GLN A 284 21.77 11.99 6.11
N GLY A 285 20.95 11.25 5.35
CA GLY A 285 21.12 9.80 5.16
C GLY A 285 20.64 8.91 6.33
N LEU A 286 20.28 9.48 7.49
CA LEU A 286 19.89 8.73 8.69
C LEU A 286 18.70 7.78 8.49
N GLY A 287 17.70 8.15 7.68
CA GLY A 287 16.60 7.25 7.36
C GLY A 287 17.05 6.00 6.59
N THR A 288 18.02 6.16 5.69
CA THR A 288 18.62 5.04 4.95
C THR A 288 19.46 4.17 5.88
N GLN A 289 20.28 4.78 6.72
CA GLN A 289 21.07 4.06 7.72
C GLN A 289 20.18 3.22 8.64
N LEU A 290 19.15 3.83 9.23
CA LEU A 290 18.19 3.14 10.10
C LEU A 290 17.46 2.01 9.36
N GLY A 291 17.06 2.26 8.11
CA GLY A 291 16.43 1.26 7.25
C GLY A 291 17.32 0.03 7.04
N ASN A 292 18.58 0.22 6.69
CA ASN A 292 19.53 -0.87 6.47
C ASN A 292 19.83 -1.66 7.75
N HIS A 293 19.98 -1.00 8.90
CA HIS A 293 20.09 -1.71 10.18
C HIS A 293 18.89 -2.61 10.46
N MET A 294 17.68 -2.12 10.21
CA MET A 294 16.48 -2.93 10.38
C MET A 294 16.38 -4.08 9.37
N LEU A 295 16.90 -3.92 8.14
CA LEU A 295 16.91 -5.00 7.16
C LEU A 295 17.80 -6.15 7.64
N ASN A 296 18.99 -5.81 8.16
CA ASN A 296 19.91 -6.79 8.74
C ASN A 296 19.30 -7.41 10.01
N TRP A 297 18.61 -6.62 10.83
CA TRP A 297 17.86 -7.14 11.98
C TRP A 297 16.81 -8.17 11.55
N GLY A 298 15.99 -7.89 10.53
CA GLY A 298 15.02 -8.88 10.04
C GLY A 298 15.67 -10.14 9.48
N LEU A 299 16.77 -9.99 8.73
CA LEU A 299 17.51 -11.14 8.20
C LEU A 299 18.04 -12.04 9.33
N ALA A 300 18.56 -11.44 10.40
CA ALA A 300 19.03 -12.16 11.58
C ALA A 300 17.90 -12.88 12.35
N HIS A 301 16.65 -12.45 12.18
CA HIS A 301 15.45 -13.08 12.73
C HIS A 301 14.68 -13.87 11.66
N GLU A 302 15.41 -14.40 10.67
CA GLU A 302 14.92 -15.31 9.64
C GLU A 302 13.77 -14.78 8.77
N ALA A 303 13.57 -13.46 8.73
CA ALA A 303 12.60 -12.88 7.81
C ALA A 303 13.07 -13.03 6.36
N HIS A 304 12.18 -13.49 5.49
CA HIS A 304 12.45 -13.62 4.06
C HIS A 304 11.97 -12.39 3.26
N THR A 305 11.14 -11.53 3.86
CA THR A 305 10.55 -10.38 3.17
C THR A 305 10.29 -9.23 4.14
N ALA A 306 10.79 -8.05 3.81
CA ALA A 306 10.44 -6.82 4.49
C ALA A 306 9.25 -6.13 3.80
N TYR A 307 8.39 -5.49 4.57
CA TYR A 307 7.29 -4.67 4.06
C TYR A 307 7.05 -3.42 4.89
N LEU A 308 6.35 -2.47 4.30
CA LEU A 308 5.89 -1.25 4.95
C LEU A 308 4.64 -0.68 4.27
N GLN A 309 3.98 0.23 4.98
CA GLN A 309 2.86 1.00 4.45
C GLN A 309 3.20 2.50 4.48
N VAL A 310 3.04 3.17 3.34
CA VAL A 310 3.31 4.60 3.18
C VAL A 310 2.15 5.28 2.46
N ILE A 311 1.71 6.44 2.93
CA ILE A 311 0.66 7.21 2.24
C ILE A 311 1.18 7.64 0.86
N ALA A 312 0.38 7.52 -0.19
CA ALA A 312 0.79 7.78 -1.57
C ALA A 312 1.28 9.22 -1.82
N SER A 313 0.84 10.19 -1.01
CA SER A 313 1.32 11.57 -1.06
C SER A 313 2.68 11.79 -0.36
N ASN A 314 3.23 10.80 0.35
CA ASN A 314 4.52 10.91 1.02
C ASN A 314 5.68 10.56 0.08
N THR A 315 5.96 11.45 -0.86
CA THR A 315 7.05 11.29 -1.85
C THR A 315 8.42 11.11 -1.20
N ALA A 316 8.69 11.79 -0.08
CA ALA A 316 9.96 11.65 0.64
C ALA A 316 10.15 10.24 1.21
N GLY A 317 9.11 9.68 1.84
CA GLY A 317 9.12 8.31 2.34
C GLY A 317 9.24 7.29 1.20
N ILE A 318 8.46 7.44 0.13
CA ILE A 318 8.54 6.57 -1.04
C ILE A 318 9.96 6.55 -1.63
N ASN A 319 10.59 7.72 -1.80
CA ASN A 319 11.96 7.81 -2.30
C ASN A 319 12.98 7.16 -1.38
N LEU A 320 12.81 7.30 -0.05
CA LEU A 320 13.65 6.59 0.93
C LEU A 320 13.52 5.07 0.76
N TYR A 321 12.31 4.55 0.71
CA TYR A 321 12.07 3.11 0.62
C TYR A 321 12.52 2.52 -0.72
N THR A 322 12.36 3.26 -1.82
CA THR A 322 12.92 2.87 -3.12
C THR A 322 14.44 2.77 -3.08
N LYS A 323 15.14 3.70 -2.43
CA LYS A 323 16.60 3.61 -2.22
C LYS A 323 17.00 2.41 -1.36
N LEU A 324 16.16 2.05 -0.41
CA LEU A 324 16.28 0.82 0.39
C LEU A 324 15.85 -0.45 -0.39
N GLY A 325 15.61 -0.36 -1.70
CA GLY A 325 15.28 -1.51 -2.55
C GLY A 325 13.87 -2.05 -2.40
N PHE A 326 12.97 -1.32 -1.71
CA PHE A 326 11.56 -1.68 -1.70
C PHE A 326 10.90 -1.31 -3.02
N LEU A 327 10.04 -2.21 -3.49
CA LEU A 327 9.19 -1.96 -4.65
C LEU A 327 7.74 -1.91 -4.20
N GLU A 328 6.94 -1.12 -4.91
CA GLU A 328 5.50 -1.14 -4.71
C GLU A 328 4.93 -2.54 -4.99
N HIS A 329 4.24 -3.09 -3.99
CA HIS A 329 3.62 -4.42 -4.04
C HIS A 329 2.12 -4.30 -4.37
N HIS A 330 1.39 -3.49 -3.63
CA HIS A 330 -0.03 -3.24 -3.88
C HIS A 330 -0.45 -1.96 -3.17
N ARG A 331 -1.66 -1.49 -3.44
CA ARG A 331 -2.26 -0.38 -2.70
C ARG A 331 -3.46 -0.83 -1.89
N HIS A 332 -3.81 -0.05 -0.88
CA HIS A 332 -5.08 -0.19 -0.18
C HIS A 332 -5.60 1.15 0.29
N ARG A 333 -6.87 1.17 0.68
CA ARG A 333 -7.53 2.28 1.34
C ARG A 333 -8.37 1.73 2.49
N TYR A 334 -8.60 2.55 3.49
CA TYR A 334 -9.64 2.29 4.48
C TYR A 334 -10.93 2.98 4.03
N GLY A 335 -12.09 2.35 4.23
CA GLY A 335 -13.38 2.93 3.92
C GLY A 335 -14.32 2.84 5.10
N LEU A 336 -15.10 3.90 5.33
CA LEU A 336 -16.20 3.89 6.29
C LEU A 336 -17.41 3.22 5.65
N LEU A 337 -17.88 2.10 6.22
CA LEU A 337 -19.09 1.44 5.75
C LEU A 337 -20.30 2.35 5.93
N LYS A 338 -21.18 2.34 4.93
CA LYS A 338 -22.51 2.96 5.00
C LYS A 338 -23.30 2.35 6.14
N ASN A 339 -24.13 3.17 6.78
CA ASN A 339 -25.14 2.64 7.70
C ASN A 339 -26.18 1.82 6.92
N PRO A 340 -26.53 0.61 7.40
CA PRO A 340 -27.46 -0.27 6.72
C PRO A 340 -28.87 0.31 6.63
N GLU A 341 -29.23 1.24 7.52
CA GLU A 341 -30.55 1.90 7.54
C GLU A 341 -30.70 3.04 6.51
N THR A 342 -29.60 3.44 5.85
CA THR A 342 -29.56 4.56 4.88
C THR A 342 -29.27 4.12 3.44
N SER A 343 -29.31 2.81 3.15
CA SER A 343 -28.99 2.25 1.82
C SER A 343 -30.21 1.74 1.07
#